data_AF-A0A932GBD3-F1
#
_entry.id   AF-A0A932GBD3-F1
#
_cell.length_a   1.000
_cell.length_b   1.000
_cell.length_c   1.000
_cell.angle_alpha   90.00
_cell.angle_beta   90.00
_cell.angle_gamma   90.00
#
_symmetry.space_group_name_H-M   'P 1'
#
loop_
_entity.id
_entity.type
_entity.pdbx_description
1 polymer ?
#
loop_
_entity_poly.entity_id
_entity_poly.type
_entity_poly.pdbx_seq_one_letter_code
_entity_poly.pdbx_strand_id
1 'polypeptide(L)' 'MKIAVIGAGGTGGYYGAQLQRSGQEVAFIARGGHLAAMRERGLRVESA' A
#
# COMPACT_ATOMS: atom_id res chain seq x y z
N MET A 1 -6.51 -10.84 9.76
CA MET A 1 -7.60 -10.59 8.80
C MET A 1 -6.99 -10.34 7.43
N LYS A 2 -7.70 -10.64 6.32
CA LYS A 2 -7.25 -10.33 4.96
C LYS A 2 -7.90 -9.03 4.50
N ILE A 3 -7.11 -8.02 4.15
CA ILE A 3 -7.58 -6.66 3.83
C ILE A 3 -7.14 -6.30 2.41
N ALA A 4 -8.07 -5.79 1.61
CA ALA A 4 -7.76 -5.24 0.29
C ALA A 4 -7.88 -3.72 0.29
N VAL A 5 -6.84 -3.03 -0.14
CA VAL A 5 -6.84 -1.57 -0.36
C VAL A 5 -6.98 -1.31 -1.84
N ILE A 6 -8.18 -0.93 -2.26
CA ILE A 6 -8.48 -0.56 -3.65
C ILE A 6 -8.09 0.90 -3.85
N GLY A 7 -6.93 1.13 -4.49
CA GLY A 7 -6.36 2.46 -4.72
C GLY A 7 -5.27 2.81 -3.71
N ALA A 8 -4.05 2.32 -3.93
CA ALA A 8 -2.86 2.71 -3.17
C ALA A 8 -2.34 4.12 -3.56
N GLY A 9 -3.18 5.15 -3.44
CA GLY A 9 -2.76 6.56 -3.58
C GLY A 9 -2.22 7.12 -2.26
N GLY A 10 -2.32 8.43 -2.04
CA GLY A 10 -1.90 9.06 -0.78
C GLY A 10 -2.58 8.43 0.45
N THR A 11 -3.91 8.47 0.49
CA THR A 11 -4.69 7.93 1.62
C THR A 11 -4.62 6.41 1.72
N GLY A 12 -4.90 5.70 0.62
CA GLY A 12 -4.92 4.24 0.61
C GLY A 12 -3.54 3.63 0.88
N GLY A 13 -2.49 4.20 0.29
CA GLY A 13 -1.11 3.79 0.53
C GLY A 13 -0.71 3.99 1.99
N TYR A 14 -0.99 5.16 2.57
CA TYR A 14 -0.67 5.45 3.97
C TYR A 14 -1.38 4.49 4.93
N TYR A 15 -2.71 4.44 4.93
CA TYR A 15 -3.44 3.62 5.89
C TYR A 15 -3.25 2.12 5.64
N GLY A 16 -3.16 1.70 4.38
CA GLY A 16 -2.82 0.33 4.05
C GLY A 16 -1.45 -0.08 4.59
N ALA A 17 -0.44 0.80 4.50
CA ALA A 17 0.88 0.54 5.06
C ALA A 17 0.85 0.48 6.59
N GLN A 18 0.06 1.33 7.25
CA GLN A 18 -0.13 1.25 8.71
C GLN A 18 -0.81 -0.05 9.14
N LEU A 19 -1.82 -0.52 8.38
CA LEU A 19 -2.47 -1.81 8.60
C LEU A 19 -1.51 -2.99 8.39
N GLN A 20 -0.66 -2.92 7.36
CA GLN A 20 0.36 -3.95 7.14
C GLN A 20 1.38 -3.95 8.29
N ARG A 21 1.80 -2.77 8.77
CA ARG A 21 2.74 -2.62 9.90
C ARG A 21 2.17 -3.14 11.21
N SER A 22 0.85 -3.14 11.40
CA SER A 22 0.20 -3.75 12.58
C SER A 22 0.04 -5.28 12.50
N GLY A 23 0.63 -5.91 11.48
CA GLY A 23 0.65 -7.37 11.32
C GLY A 23 -0.56 -7.93 10.56
N GLN A 24 -1.39 -7.09 9.94
CA GLN A 24 -2.47 -7.58 9.08
C GLN A 24 -1.95 -7.99 7.70
N GLU A 25 -2.60 -8.97 7.08
CA GLU A 25 -2.34 -9.35 5.69
C GLU A 25 -3.07 -8.36 4.77
N VAL A 26 -2.30 -7.50 4.09
CA VAL A 26 -2.82 -6.42 3.26
C VAL A 26 -2.41 -6.61 1.81
N ALA A 27 -3.38 -6.59 0.90
CA ALA A 27 -3.17 -6.54 -0.54
C ALA A 27 -3.48 -5.15 -1.07
N PHE A 28 -2.56 -4.58 -1.86
CA PHE A 28 -2.73 -3.26 -2.48
C PHE A 28 -3.07 -3.38 -3.95
N ILE A 29 -4.05 -2.61 -4.38
CA ILE A 29 -4.43 -2.50 -5.79
C ILE A 29 -4.09 -1.08 -6.26
N ALA A 30 -3.21 -1.01 -7.26
CA ALA A 30 -2.78 0.22 -7.91
C ALA A 30 -2.83 0.03 -9.43
N ARG A 31 -2.56 1.09 -10.19
CA ARG A 31 -2.52 1.07 -11.66
C ARG A 31 -1.36 1.89 -12.23
N GLY A 32 -0.99 1.63 -13.47
CA GLY A 32 0.00 2.40 -14.22
C GLY A 32 1.38 2.41 -13.55
N GLY A 33 2.07 3.55 -13.65
CA GLY A 33 3.44 3.71 -13.13
C GLY A 33 3.58 3.46 -11.63
N HIS A 34 2.55 3.75 -10.83
CA HIS A 34 2.61 3.48 -9.38
C HIS A 34 2.63 1.98 -9.08
N LEU A 35 1.80 1.18 -9.77
CA LEU A 35 1.84 -0.28 -9.63
C LEU A 35 3.20 -0.85 -10.06
N ALA A 36 3.77 -0.34 -11.16
CA ALA A 36 5.09 -0.77 -11.62
C ALA A 36 6.18 -0.48 -10.58
N ALA A 37 6.21 0.75 -10.03
CA ALA A 37 7.16 1.13 -8.99
C ALA A 37 7.00 0.31 -7.70
N MET A 38 5.76 0.05 -7.25
CA MET A 38 5.49 -0.78 -6.07
C MET A 38 5.97 -2.22 -6.25
N ARG A 39 5.86 -2.79 -7.46
CA ARG A 39 6.35 -4.16 -7.74
C ARG A 39 7.88 -4.24 -7.72
N GLU A 40 8.55 -3.19 -8.17
CA GLU A 40 10.01 -3.13 -8.23
C GLU A 40 10.64 -2.82 -6.86
N ARG A 41 10.06 -1.87 -6.11
CA ARG A 41 10.67 -1.24 -4.93
C ARG A 41 9.85 -1.36 -3.66
N GLY A 42 8.68 -1.97 -3.72
CA GLY A 42 7.71 -1.97 -2.63
C GLY A 42 7.01 -0.61 -2.44
N LEU A 43 6.14 -0.55 -1.43
CA LEU A 43 5.49 0.69 -1.00
C LEU A 43 6.33 1.37 0.09
N ARG A 44 6.76 2.61 -0.16
CA ARG A 44 7.45 3.46 0.81
C ARG A 44 6.52 4.57 1.27
N VAL A 45 6.41 4.74 2.59
CA VAL A 45 5.62 5.79 3.22
C VAL A 45 6.56 6.60 4.10
N GLU A 46 6.62 7.90 3.83
CA GLU A 46 7.37 8.88 4.63
C GLU A 46 6.35 9.83 5.25
N SER A 47 6.32 9.86 6.58
CA SER A 47 5.43 10.70 7.38
C SER A 47 6.19 11.21 8.59
N ALA A 48 5.77 12.36 9.12
CA ALA A 48 6.36 12.98 10.31
C ALA A 48 6.17 12.13 11.57
#